data_AF-A0A433Q4Y3-F1
#
_entry.id   AF-A0A433Q4Y3-F1
#
_cell.length_a   1.000
_cell.length_b   1.000
_cell.length_c   1.000
_cell.angle_alpha   90.00
_cell.angle_beta   90.00
_cell.angle_gamma   90.00
#
_symmetry.space_group_name_H-M   'P 1'
#
loop_
_entity.id
_entity.type
_entity.pdbx_description
1 polymer ?
#
loop_
_entity_poly.entity_id
_entity_poly.type
_entity_poly.pdbx_seq_one_letter_code
_entity_poly.pdbx_strand_id
1 'polypeptide(L)'
;MVSEFSFHFHSDVTKSSVVRVLWHSKINQIITGNADGSVMIFYDPARSVRGAKLCVVKASKLRAVDEYETDRAIITPHALPMFRDNKPRTMKRKREKLRKDPIASHRPELPMSGPGKGGKVGTNITQHIMKDLIKDTTRDEDPRAALLKFAEAAEQDPMWTGKGACLWRRGGLCDC
;
A
#
# COMPACT_ATOMS: atom_id res chain seq x y z
N MET A 1 0.08 -2.69 61.67
CA MET A 1 -0.90 -2.17 60.68
C MET A 1 -0.87 -3.12 59.49
N VAL A 2 -1.58 -4.25 59.61
CA VAL A 2 -1.59 -5.32 58.60
C VAL A 2 -2.93 -5.21 57.90
N SER A 3 -2.95 -4.63 56.71
CA SER A 3 -4.16 -4.60 55.89
C SER A 3 -4.33 -5.99 55.26
N GLU A 4 -5.17 -6.82 55.85
CA GLU A 4 -5.72 -8.01 55.20
C GLU A 4 -6.60 -7.56 54.04
N PHE A 5 -6.07 -7.62 52.81
CA PHE A 5 -6.87 -7.47 51.60
C PHE A 5 -7.40 -8.85 51.19
N SER A 6 -8.52 -9.24 51.78
CA SER A 6 -9.24 -10.46 51.43
C SER A 6 -10.21 -10.18 50.27
N PHE A 7 -9.71 -10.19 49.03
CA PHE A 7 -10.57 -10.23 47.84
C PHE A 7 -10.96 -11.68 47.54
N HIS A 8 -12.11 -12.14 48.04
CA HIS A 8 -12.74 -13.38 47.59
C HIS A 8 -13.56 -13.09 46.33
N PHE A 9 -12.97 -13.28 45.15
CA PHE A 9 -13.72 -13.31 43.90
C PHE A 9 -14.22 -14.73 43.65
N HIS A 10 -15.51 -14.97 43.86
CA HIS A 10 -16.17 -16.18 43.39
C HIS A 10 -16.66 -15.93 41.96
N SER A 11 -15.88 -16.37 40.98
CA SER A 11 -16.26 -16.34 39.57
C SER A 11 -16.49 -17.76 39.08
N ASP A 12 -17.69 -18.06 38.59
CA ASP A 12 -17.97 -19.30 37.89
C ASP A 12 -17.26 -19.28 36.55
N VAL A 13 -16.07 -19.88 36.52
CA VAL A 13 -15.16 -19.91 35.36
C VAL A 13 -15.76 -20.70 34.21
N THR A 14 -16.41 -21.83 34.49
CA THR A 14 -16.94 -22.76 33.48
C THR A 14 -17.99 -23.73 34.01
N LYS A 15 -18.72 -24.33 33.07
CA LYS A 15 -19.64 -25.46 33.30
C LYS A 15 -18.92 -26.78 33.66
N SER A 16 -17.62 -26.88 33.39
CA SER A 16 -16.79 -28.07 33.64
C SER A 16 -15.68 -27.81 34.65
N SER A 17 -15.08 -28.90 35.15
CA SER A 17 -13.99 -28.86 36.11
C SER A 17 -12.68 -28.35 35.50
N VAL A 18 -11.92 -27.62 36.30
CA VAL A 18 -10.58 -27.13 35.93
C VAL A 18 -9.56 -28.23 36.24
N VAL A 19 -8.80 -28.64 35.23
CA VAL A 19 -7.82 -29.73 35.35
C VAL A 19 -6.46 -29.17 35.76
N ARG A 20 -6.02 -28.07 35.15
CA ARG A 20 -4.75 -27.41 35.48
C ARG A 20 -4.86 -25.90 35.42
N VAL A 21 -4.14 -25.25 36.33
CA VAL A 21 -4.01 -23.80 36.41
C VAL A 21 -2.54 -23.43 36.32
N LEU A 22 -2.20 -22.48 35.46
CA LEU A 22 -0.86 -21.93 35.33
C LEU A 22 -0.91 -20.41 35.40
N TRP A 23 -0.13 -19.83 36.30
CA TRP A 23 0.04 -18.37 36.38
C TRP A 23 1.41 -17.96 35.85
N HIS A 24 1.42 -16.98 34.94
CA HIS A 24 2.66 -16.44 34.38
C HIS A 24 2.98 -15.07 34.99
N SER A 25 4.00 -15.01 35.87
CA SER A 25 4.35 -13.83 36.67
C SER A 25 4.66 -12.57 35.86
N LYS A 26 5.44 -12.67 34.77
CA LYS A 26 5.84 -11.50 33.96
C LYS A 26 4.70 -10.87 33.16
N ILE A 27 3.70 -11.68 32.81
CA ILE A 27 2.57 -11.26 31.96
C ILE A 27 1.34 -10.96 32.83
N ASN A 28 1.32 -11.51 34.04
CA ASN A 28 0.21 -11.48 34.98
C ASN A 28 -1.10 -12.00 34.35
N GLN A 29 -1.03 -13.21 33.78
CA GLN A 29 -2.18 -13.92 33.19
C GLN A 29 -2.29 -15.31 33.80
N ILE A 30 -3.50 -15.71 34.12
CA ILE A 30 -3.83 -17.03 34.66
C ILE A 30 -4.47 -17.83 33.54
N ILE A 31 -3.87 -18.96 33.20
CA ILE A 31 -4.33 -19.88 32.17
C ILE A 31 -4.96 -21.08 32.87
N THR A 32 -6.21 -21.38 32.55
CA THR A 32 -6.93 -22.55 33.06
C THR A 32 -7.21 -23.51 31.92
N GLY A 33 -6.78 -24.76 32.07
CA GLY A 33 -7.13 -25.86 31.19
C GLY A 33 -8.29 -26.64 31.80
N ASN A 34 -9.38 -26.76 31.03
CA ASN A 34 -10.64 -27.31 31.50
C ASN A 34 -10.83 -28.75 30.98
N ALA A 35 -11.68 -29.53 31.65
CA ALA A 35 -11.95 -30.91 31.25
C ALA A 35 -12.59 -31.03 29.86
N ASP A 36 -13.29 -29.98 29.39
CA ASP A 36 -13.87 -29.93 28.05
C ASP A 36 -12.83 -29.72 26.93
N GLY A 37 -11.54 -29.60 27.27
CA GLY A 37 -10.47 -29.27 26.33
C GLY A 37 -10.42 -27.79 25.93
N SER A 38 -11.30 -26.95 26.52
CA SER A 38 -11.21 -25.50 26.39
C SER A 38 -10.11 -24.94 27.29
N VAL A 39 -9.47 -23.87 26.82
CA VAL A 39 -8.46 -23.13 27.58
C VAL A 39 -8.97 -21.71 27.77
N MET A 40 -9.09 -21.29 29.02
CA MET A 40 -9.48 -19.92 29.36
C MET A 40 -8.29 -19.16 29.91
N ILE A 41 -8.22 -17.86 29.60
CA ILE A 41 -7.14 -17.00 30.04
C ILE A 41 -7.74 -15.78 30.73
N PHE A 42 -7.47 -15.67 32.02
CA PHE A 42 -7.84 -14.52 32.84
C PHE A 42 -6.71 -13.50 32.82
N TYR A 43 -7.10 -12.25 32.60
CA TYR A 43 -6.17 -11.13 32.53
C TYR A 43 -6.81 -9.87 33.10
N ASP A 44 -6.00 -9.03 33.73
CA ASP A 44 -6.42 -7.71 34.19
C ASP A 44 -6.16 -6.66 33.08
N PRO A 45 -7.16 -5.90 32.62
CA PRO A 45 -6.98 -4.86 31.59
C PRO A 45 -5.97 -3.76 31.99
N ALA A 46 -5.75 -3.51 33.28
CA ALA A 46 -4.77 -2.53 33.75
C ALA A 46 -3.37 -3.15 33.96
N ARG A 47 -3.28 -4.28 34.66
CA ARG A 47 -2.00 -4.83 35.14
C ARG A 47 -1.33 -5.85 34.21
N SER A 48 -2.10 -6.62 33.45
CA SER A 48 -1.52 -7.64 32.58
C SER A 48 -0.85 -7.04 31.35
N VAL A 49 0.16 -7.71 30.78
CA VAL A 49 0.96 -7.15 29.68
C VAL A 49 1.06 -8.15 28.53
N ARG A 50 0.74 -7.72 27.29
CA ARG A 50 0.79 -8.58 26.07
C ARG A 50 -0.09 -9.84 26.20
N GLY A 51 0.32 -10.96 25.60
CA GLY A 51 -0.37 -12.25 25.69
C GLY A 51 -1.80 -12.17 25.15
N ALA A 52 -2.77 -12.62 25.95
CA ALA A 52 -4.19 -12.61 25.60
C ALA A 52 -4.73 -11.22 25.17
N LYS A 53 -4.17 -10.11 25.70
CA LYS A 53 -4.55 -8.76 25.26
C LYS A 53 -4.33 -8.53 23.76
N LEU A 54 -3.29 -9.13 23.19
CA LEU A 54 -3.01 -8.99 21.75
C LEU A 54 -4.09 -9.67 20.92
N CYS A 55 -4.61 -10.81 21.38
CA CYS A 55 -5.68 -11.53 20.70
C CYS A 55 -7.02 -10.80 20.79
N VAL A 56 -7.29 -10.08 21.89
CA VAL A 56 -8.53 -9.31 22.08
C VAL A 56 -8.51 -8.01 21.27
N VAL A 57 -7.39 -7.29 21.25
CA VAL A 57 -7.28 -6.02 20.51
C VAL A 57 -7.16 -6.25 19.00
N LYS A 58 -6.55 -7.37 18.59
CA LYS A 58 -6.44 -7.71 17.17
C LYS A 58 -7.79 -8.19 16.67
N ALA A 59 -8.55 -7.27 16.07
CA ALA A 59 -9.72 -7.63 15.27
C ALA A 59 -9.35 -8.72 14.27
N SER A 60 -10.22 -9.74 14.14
CA SER A 60 -10.02 -10.79 13.14
C SER A 60 -9.81 -10.13 11.78
N LYS A 61 -8.72 -10.44 11.09
CA LYS A 61 -8.47 -9.90 9.75
C LYS A 61 -9.70 -10.23 8.90
N LEU A 62 -10.37 -9.20 8.39
CA LEU A 62 -11.43 -9.38 7.41
C LEU A 62 -10.78 -10.13 6.23
N ARG A 63 -11.32 -11.30 5.92
CA ARG A 63 -10.84 -12.12 4.80
C ARG A 63 -10.89 -11.27 3.54
N ALA A 64 -9.76 -11.12 2.87
CA ALA A 64 -9.71 -10.39 1.61
C ALA A 64 -10.53 -11.18 0.57
N VAL A 65 -11.31 -10.49 -0.27
CA VAL A 65 -12.11 -11.13 -1.33
C VAL A 65 -11.22 -11.98 -2.26
N ASP A 66 -9.96 -11.58 -2.44
CA ASP A 66 -8.95 -12.32 -3.22
C ASP A 66 -8.41 -13.60 -2.55
N GLU A 67 -8.67 -13.85 -1.27
CA GLU A 67 -8.27 -15.11 -0.58
C GLU A 67 -9.28 -16.25 -0.83
N TYR A 68 -10.40 -16.00 -1.52
CA TYR A 68 -11.39 -17.01 -1.87
C TYR A 68 -10.99 -17.76 -3.16
N GLU A 69 -10.12 -18.76 -3.05
CA GLU A 69 -10.01 -19.80 -4.10
C GLU A 69 -11.04 -20.91 -3.81
N THR A 70 -12.25 -20.75 -4.34
CA THR A 70 -13.32 -21.79 -4.33
C THR A 70 -12.89 -23.06 -5.05
N ASP A 71 -12.03 -22.92 -6.07
CA ASP A 71 -11.65 -24.02 -6.96
C ASP A 71 -10.36 -24.72 -6.51
N ARG A 72 -10.45 -25.40 -5.35
CA ARG A 72 -9.51 -26.49 -5.06
C ARG A 72 -9.86 -27.65 -6.00
N ALA A 73 -9.09 -27.77 -7.08
CA ALA A 73 -9.30 -28.81 -8.08
C ALA A 73 -9.16 -30.20 -7.45
N ILE A 74 -10.18 -31.04 -7.64
CA ILE A 74 -10.17 -32.44 -7.24
C ILE A 74 -9.18 -33.18 -8.16
N ILE A 75 -8.08 -33.67 -7.60
CA ILE A 75 -7.05 -34.38 -8.36
C ILE A 75 -7.46 -35.84 -8.48
N THR A 76 -7.78 -36.28 -9.70
CA THR A 76 -8.03 -37.69 -10.03
C THR A 76 -6.73 -38.33 -10.51
N PRO A 77 -6.08 -39.20 -9.71
CA PRO A 77 -4.74 -39.73 -10.03
C PRO A 77 -4.72 -40.65 -11.26
N HIS A 78 -5.86 -41.23 -11.63
CA HIS A 78 -6.01 -42.16 -12.76
C HIS A 78 -6.87 -41.63 -13.92
N ALA A 79 -7.04 -40.31 -14.03
CA ALA A 79 -7.70 -39.75 -15.20
C ALA A 79 -6.83 -39.88 -16.46
N LEU A 80 -7.46 -40.21 -17.59
CA LEU A 80 -6.80 -40.20 -18.90
C LEU A 80 -6.20 -38.81 -19.18
N PRO A 81 -5.08 -38.72 -19.92
CA PRO A 81 -4.41 -37.44 -20.20
C PRO A 81 -5.31 -36.37 -20.83
N MET A 82 -6.33 -36.77 -21.59
CA MET A 82 -7.32 -35.85 -22.21
C MET A 82 -8.26 -35.18 -21.18
N PHE A 83 -8.48 -35.80 -20.01
CA PHE A 83 -9.32 -35.25 -18.94
C PHE A 83 -8.48 -34.61 -17.82
N ARG A 84 -7.16 -34.52 -18.00
CA ARG A 84 -6.26 -33.93 -17.01
C ARG A 84 -6.14 -32.44 -17.27
N ASP A 85 -6.73 -31.63 -16.40
CA ASP A 85 -6.57 -30.18 -16.46
C ASP A 85 -5.08 -29.80 -16.36
N ASN A 86 -4.59 -29.02 -17.34
CA ASN A 86 -3.23 -28.47 -17.34
C ASN A 86 -3.11 -27.35 -16.30
N LYS A 87 -3.07 -27.72 -15.01
CA LYS A 87 -2.90 -26.76 -13.92
C LYS A 87 -1.46 -26.22 -13.93
N PRO A 88 -1.25 -24.90 -13.85
CA PRO A 88 0.09 -24.36 -13.59
C PRO A 88 0.59 -24.88 -12.23
N ARG A 89 1.77 -25.54 -12.22
CA ARG A 89 2.42 -26.13 -11.02
C ARG A 89 2.63 -25.15 -9.84
N THR A 90 2.46 -23.84 -10.04
CA THR A 90 2.72 -22.82 -9.04
C THR A 90 1.83 -21.61 -9.24
N MET A 91 1.34 -21.04 -8.13
CA MET A 91 0.54 -19.81 -8.12
C MET A 91 1.25 -18.64 -8.81
N LYS A 92 2.59 -18.57 -8.71
CA LYS A 92 3.42 -17.59 -9.42
C LYS A 92 3.23 -17.66 -10.94
N ARG A 93 3.24 -18.86 -11.53
CA ARG A 93 3.12 -19.07 -12.97
C ARG A 93 1.70 -18.78 -13.48
N LYS A 94 0.67 -19.09 -12.69
CA LYS A 94 -0.73 -18.71 -12.97
C LYS A 94 -0.87 -17.19 -13.03
N ARG A 95 -0.31 -16.49 -12.04
CA ARG A 95 -0.35 -15.02 -11.94
C ARG A 95 0.43 -14.34 -13.07
N GLU A 96 1.59 -14.88 -13.44
CA GLU A 96 2.36 -14.38 -14.58
C GLU A 96 1.61 -14.56 -15.91
N LYS A 97 0.89 -15.68 -16.09
CA LYS A 97 0.07 -15.92 -17.28
C LYS A 97 -1.10 -14.94 -17.36
N LEU A 98 -1.86 -14.80 -16.27
CA LEU A 98 -2.98 -13.85 -16.18
C LEU A 98 -2.54 -12.40 -16.47
N ARG A 99 -1.33 -12.00 -16.07
CA ARG A 99 -0.77 -10.67 -16.37
C ARG A 99 -0.35 -10.46 -17.82
N LYS A 100 -0.14 -11.54 -18.59
CA LYS A 100 0.19 -11.47 -20.01
C LYS A 100 -1.06 -11.34 -20.87
N ASP A 101 -2.20 -11.85 -20.40
CA ASP A 101 -3.46 -11.82 -21.12
C ASP A 101 -4.07 -10.39 -21.06
N PRO A 102 -4.22 -9.68 -22.19
CA PRO A 102 -4.59 -8.27 -22.20
C PRO A 102 -6.01 -8.00 -21.69
N ILE A 103 -6.93 -8.94 -21.92
CA ILE A 103 -8.34 -8.85 -21.50
C ILE A 103 -8.46 -9.06 -19.99
N ALA A 104 -7.83 -10.12 -19.46
CA ALA A 104 -7.95 -10.49 -18.05
C ALA A 104 -7.18 -9.53 -17.11
N SER A 105 -6.08 -8.96 -17.58
CA SER A 105 -5.26 -8.04 -16.76
C SER A 105 -5.54 -6.57 -17.02
N HIS A 106 -6.43 -6.22 -17.95
CA HIS A 106 -6.64 -4.85 -18.42
C HIS A 106 -5.31 -4.12 -18.68
N ARG A 107 -4.33 -4.86 -19.24
CA ARG A 107 -2.99 -4.35 -19.46
C ARG A 107 -3.05 -3.27 -20.55
N PRO A 108 -2.52 -2.06 -20.31
CA PRO A 108 -2.42 -1.04 -21.33
C PRO A 108 -1.70 -1.58 -22.56
N GLU A 109 -2.15 -1.15 -23.73
CA GLU A 109 -1.48 -1.52 -24.97
C GLU A 109 -0.04 -1.03 -24.95
N LEU A 110 0.88 -1.91 -25.34
CA LEU A 110 2.28 -1.55 -25.42
C LEU A 110 2.52 -0.68 -26.66
N PRO A 111 3.49 0.25 -26.58
CA PRO A 111 3.94 0.95 -27.77
C PRO A 111 4.36 -0.07 -28.84
N MET A 112 3.83 0.11 -30.04
CA MET A 112 4.13 -0.74 -31.19
C MET A 112 5.57 -0.51 -31.65
N SER A 113 6.40 -1.55 -31.56
CA SER A 113 7.76 -1.53 -32.09
C SER A 113 7.74 -2.02 -33.54
N GLY A 114 7.98 -1.11 -34.50
CA GLY A 114 8.02 -1.43 -35.93
C GLY A 114 7.17 -0.48 -36.80
N PRO A 115 7.09 -0.75 -38.12
CA PRO A 115 6.26 0.05 -39.02
C PRO A 115 4.78 -0.03 -38.61
N GLY A 116 4.10 1.12 -38.61
CA GLY A 116 2.73 1.25 -38.13
C GLY A 116 1.77 0.26 -38.80
N LYS A 117 0.95 -0.43 -37.99
CA LYS A 117 -0.05 -1.39 -38.45
C LYS A 117 -1.39 -1.08 -37.79
N GLY A 118 -2.47 -1.13 -38.57
CA GLY A 118 -3.84 -0.99 -38.04
C GLY A 118 -4.21 0.41 -37.56
N GLY A 119 -3.75 1.47 -38.24
CA GLY A 119 -4.11 2.86 -37.91
C GLY A 119 -3.32 3.50 -36.77
N LYS A 120 -2.37 2.76 -36.17
CA LYS A 120 -1.44 3.28 -35.16
C LYS A 120 -0.13 3.64 -35.82
N VAL A 121 0.35 4.86 -35.58
CA VAL A 121 1.65 5.32 -36.07
C VAL A 121 2.72 4.64 -35.23
N GLY A 122 3.39 3.64 -35.81
CA GLY A 122 4.55 3.00 -35.20
C GLY A 122 5.73 3.96 -35.10
N THR A 123 6.75 3.58 -34.31
CA THR A 123 7.96 4.38 -34.12
C THR A 123 8.69 4.59 -35.45
N ASN A 124 8.52 5.76 -36.07
CA ASN A 124 9.21 6.13 -37.30
C ASN A 124 10.56 6.80 -36.98
N ILE A 125 11.58 6.59 -37.81
CA ILE A 125 12.88 7.28 -37.71
C ILE A 125 12.66 8.80 -37.67
N THR A 126 11.71 9.30 -38.46
CA THR A 126 11.34 10.72 -38.47
C THR A 126 10.80 11.22 -37.13
N GLN A 127 10.06 10.39 -36.37
CA GLN A 127 9.60 10.75 -35.02
C GLN A 127 10.77 10.82 -34.03
N HIS A 128 11.79 9.98 -34.20
CA HIS A 128 12.99 10.02 -33.37
C HIS A 128 13.79 11.30 -33.67
N ILE A 129 13.98 11.61 -34.95
CA ILE A 129 14.63 12.85 -35.40
C ILE A 129 13.86 14.09 -34.94
N MET A 130 12.52 14.08 -34.99
CA MET A 130 11.69 15.19 -34.53
C MET A 130 11.82 15.45 -33.02
N LYS A 131 12.04 14.42 -32.20
CA LYS A 131 12.30 14.60 -30.76
C LYS A 131 13.63 15.28 -30.48
N ASP A 132 14.64 14.98 -31.30
CA ASP A 132 15.96 15.62 -31.20
C ASP A 132 15.95 17.03 -31.79
N LEU A 133 15.12 17.28 -32.81
CA LEU A 133 14.96 18.57 -33.47
C LEU A 133 14.12 19.56 -32.64
N ILE A 134 13.06 19.08 -31.99
CA ILE A 134 12.28 19.85 -31.01
C ILE A 134 13.01 19.73 -29.67
N LYS A 135 14.19 20.32 -29.60
CA LYS A 135 14.95 20.42 -28.37
C LYS A 135 14.24 21.45 -27.49
N ASP A 136 14.00 21.12 -26.22
CA ASP A 136 13.49 22.08 -25.24
C ASP A 136 14.50 23.24 -25.12
N THR A 137 14.21 24.34 -25.82
CA THR A 137 15.05 25.56 -25.85
C THR A 137 15.07 26.30 -24.52
N THR A 138 14.28 25.84 -23.54
CA THR A 138 14.27 26.32 -22.16
C THR A 138 15.64 26.25 -21.47
N ARG A 139 16.56 25.40 -21.95
CA ARG A 139 17.92 25.27 -21.41
C ARG A 139 18.97 26.13 -22.11
N ASP A 140 18.70 26.60 -23.34
CA ASP A 140 19.65 27.38 -24.15
C ASP A 140 19.46 28.90 -23.94
N GLU A 141 18.38 29.32 -23.26
CA GLU A 141 18.18 30.73 -22.90
C GLU A 141 19.00 31.08 -21.65
N ASP A 142 19.92 32.06 -21.79
CA ASP A 142 20.62 32.63 -20.65
C ASP A 142 19.60 33.23 -19.65
N PRO A 143 19.63 32.84 -18.37
CA PRO A 143 18.61 33.24 -17.39
C PRO A 143 18.54 34.76 -17.23
N ARG A 144 19.67 35.46 -17.43
CA ARG A 144 19.74 36.92 -17.41
C ARG A 144 19.01 37.56 -18.60
N ALA A 145 19.18 37.01 -19.80
CA ALA A 145 18.55 37.53 -21.01
C ALA A 145 17.03 37.29 -20.98
N ALA A 146 16.60 36.13 -20.50
CA ALA A 146 15.18 35.83 -20.28
C ALA A 146 14.54 36.84 -19.33
N LEU A 147 15.16 37.11 -18.17
CA LEU A 147 14.65 38.10 -17.21
C LEU A 147 14.61 39.52 -17.77
N LEU A 148 15.60 39.93 -18.58
CA LEU A 148 15.64 41.26 -19.20
C LEU A 148 14.53 41.47 -20.24
N LYS A 149 14.17 40.44 -21.01
CA LYS A 149 13.04 40.49 -21.95
C LYS A 149 11.71 40.78 -21.23
N PHE A 150 11.56 40.25 -20.02
CA PHE A 150 10.35 40.45 -19.21
C PHE A 150 10.37 41.77 -18.40
N ALA A 151 11.52 42.46 -18.29
CA ALA A 151 11.60 43.74 -17.58
C ALA A 151 10.78 44.84 -18.27
N GLU A 152 10.88 44.95 -19.59
CA GLU A 152 10.11 45.94 -20.37
C GLU A 152 8.60 45.64 -20.33
N ALA A 153 8.22 44.35 -20.39
CA ALA A 153 6.83 43.91 -20.28
C ALA A 153 6.24 44.18 -18.88
N ALA A 154 7.05 44.04 -17.82
CA ALA A 154 6.64 44.31 -16.44
C ALA A 154 6.49 45.81 -16.14
N GLU A 155 7.24 46.68 -16.83
CA GLU A 155 7.09 48.13 -16.75
C GLU A 155 5.81 48.63 -17.45
N GLN A 156 5.45 48.01 -18.58
CA GLN A 156 4.29 48.43 -19.37
C GLN A 156 2.97 48.02 -18.73
N ASP A 157 2.85 46.77 -18.25
CA ASP A 157 1.60 46.25 -17.67
C ASP A 157 1.85 45.46 -16.38
N PRO A 158 2.02 46.13 -15.23
CA PRO A 158 2.20 45.48 -13.92
C PRO A 158 0.87 44.93 -13.40
N MET A 159 0.38 43.85 -14.02
CA MET A 159 -0.85 43.16 -13.59
C MET A 159 -0.67 42.36 -12.29
N TRP A 160 0.55 41.89 -11.99
CA TRP A 160 0.83 41.00 -10.85
C TRP A 160 1.82 41.58 -9.81
N THR A 161 2.62 42.56 -10.19
CA THR A 161 3.55 43.29 -9.31
C THR A 161 2.99 44.68 -8.99
N GLY A 162 2.04 44.76 -8.05
CA GLY A 162 1.57 46.05 -7.55
C GLY A 162 2.69 46.81 -6.83
N LYS A 163 2.84 48.12 -7.13
CA LYS A 163 3.62 49.23 -6.51
C LYS A 163 4.93 49.01 -5.72
N GLY A 164 5.44 47.79 -5.53
CA GLY A 164 6.57 47.50 -4.64
C GLY A 164 7.80 46.91 -5.32
N ALA A 165 7.87 46.86 -6.66
CA ALA A 165 8.91 46.10 -7.35
C ALA A 165 9.63 46.92 -8.44
N CYS A 166 10.25 48.04 -8.08
CA CYS A 166 11.30 48.62 -8.90
C CYS A 166 12.46 49.08 -8.01
N LEU A 167 13.33 48.15 -7.63
CA LEU A 167 14.48 48.41 -6.75
C LEU A 167 15.82 47.98 -7.37
N TRP A 168 15.91 48.00 -8.70
CA TRP A 168 17.14 47.62 -9.42
C TRP A 168 17.69 48.71 -10.33
N ARG A 169 17.51 49.98 -9.97
CA ARG A 169 18.29 51.08 -10.56
C ARG A 169 18.61 52.15 -9.51
N ARG A 170 19.89 52.20 -9.14
CA ARG A 170 20.62 53.30 -8.47
C ARG A 170 19.83 54.14 -7.45
N GLY A 171 19.99 53.79 -6.17
CA GLY A 171 20.23 54.77 -5.10
C GLY A 171 19.14 55.82 -4.83
N GLY A 172 17.86 55.45 -4.86
CA GLY A 172 16.76 56.32 -4.44
C GLY A 172 15.87 55.62 -3.42
N LEU A 173 15.71 56.27 -2.26
CA LEU A 173 14.78 55.94 -1.19
C LEU A 173 13.35 55.88 -1.75
N CYS A 174 12.60 54.80 -1.50
CA CYS A 174 11.16 54.74 -1.81
C CYS A 174 10.38 54.91 -0.51
N ASP A 175 9.64 56.02 -0.38
CA ASP A 175 8.55 56.15 0.58
C ASP A 175 7.25 55.62 -0.05
N CYS A 176 6.57 54.75 0.71
CA CYS A 176 5.19 54.25 0.59
C CYS A 176 4.82 53.35 -0.60
#